data_AF-A0A1V2UCT8-F1
#
_entry.id   AF-A0A1V2UCT8-F1
#
_cell.length_a   1.000
_cell.length_b   1.000
_cell.length_c   1.000
_cell.angle_alpha   90.00
_cell.angle_beta   90.00
_cell.angle_gamma   90.00
#
_symmetry.space_group_name_H-M   'P 1'
#
loop_
_entity.id
_entity.type
_entity.pdbx_description
1 polymer ?
#
loop_
_entity_poly.entity_id
_entity_poly.type
_entity_poly.pdbx_seq_one_letter_code
_entity_poly.pdbx_strand_id
1 'polypeptide(L)'
;MAGIKIEIDLSGVYSKLSEENFNRGQYNMAKRMLQTMNENTVPEDTMHLRETGYVSSSGEQLIWDVVYAGPQYYGGRINEKTGAWIPFVNYTTPGTGPKWDEEAKPLFISDWLQSFKEGAKL
;
A
#
# COMPACT_ATOMS: atom_id res chain seq x y z
N MET A 1 -6.07 -5.41 60.03
CA MET A 1 -5.36 -4.57 59.04
C MET A 1 -6.26 -4.43 57.83
N ALA A 2 -6.64 -3.22 57.45
CA ALA A 2 -7.44 -2.98 56.25
C ALA A 2 -6.49 -2.96 55.04
N GLY A 3 -6.68 -3.89 54.11
CA GLY A 3 -5.92 -3.93 52.86
C GLY A 3 -6.48 -2.90 51.87
N ILE A 4 -5.59 -2.19 51.18
CA ILE A 4 -5.97 -1.32 50.06
C ILE A 4 -6.14 -2.21 48.82
N LYS A 5 -7.31 -2.13 48.18
CA LYS A 5 -7.57 -2.76 46.87
C LYS A 5 -7.48 -1.69 45.79
N ILE A 6 -6.59 -1.88 44.82
CA ILE A 6 -6.48 -1.04 43.63
C ILE A 6 -7.07 -1.83 42.46
N GLU A 7 -8.08 -1.25 41.81
CA GLU A 7 -8.62 -1.78 40.55
C GLU A 7 -8.13 -0.90 39.41
N ILE A 8 -7.51 -1.53 38.41
CA ILE A 8 -7.01 -0.86 37.20
C ILE A 8 -7.88 -1.32 36.03
N ASP A 9 -8.58 -0.39 35.40
CA ASP A 9 -9.32 -0.65 34.17
C ASP A 9 -8.40 -0.45 32.94
N LEU A 10 -8.21 -1.53 32.19
CA LEU A 10 -7.40 -1.56 30.98
C LEU A 10 -8.25 -1.76 29.70
N SER A 11 -9.58 -1.78 29.82
CA SER A 11 -10.51 -2.04 28.71
C SER A 11 -10.29 -1.10 27.52
N GLY A 12 -10.05 0.19 27.79
CA GLY A 12 -9.72 1.19 26.79
C GLY A 12 -8.43 0.86 26.02
N VAL A 13 -7.37 0.44 26.72
CA VAL A 13 -6.09 0.05 26.11
C VAL A 13 -6.26 -1.19 25.23
N TYR A 14 -6.97 -2.21 25.71
CA TYR A 14 -7.24 -3.41 24.93
C TYR A 14 -8.10 -3.13 23.70
N SER A 15 -9.07 -2.21 23.78
CA SER A 15 -9.86 -1.81 22.62
C SER A 15 -8.99 -1.19 21.52
N LYS A 16 -8.04 -0.32 21.88
CA LYS A 16 -7.09 0.30 20.93
C LYS A 16 -6.18 -0.73 20.26
N LEU A 17 -5.86 -1.81 20.97
CA LEU A 17 -5.00 -2.89 20.48
C LEU A 17 -5.78 -4.09 19.90
N SER A 18 -7.09 -3.96 19.73
CA SER A 18 -7.92 -5.03 19.18
C SER A 18 -7.58 -5.32 17.72
N GLU A 19 -7.72 -6.58 17.32
CA GLU A 19 -7.54 -7.03 15.94
C GLU A 19 -8.43 -6.24 14.96
N GLU A 20 -9.66 -5.92 15.37
CA GLU A 20 -10.57 -5.11 14.55
C GLU A 20 -10.00 -3.72 14.24
N ASN A 21 -9.48 -3.01 15.25
CA ASN A 21 -8.88 -1.70 15.03
C ASN A 21 -7.60 -1.82 14.19
N PHE A 22 -6.78 -2.85 14.42
CA PHE A 22 -5.61 -3.11 13.58
C PHE A 22 -5.98 -3.34 12.11
N ASN A 23 -6.99 -4.17 11.84
CA ASN A 23 -7.48 -4.43 10.47
C ASN A 23 -8.01 -3.16 9.80
N ARG A 24 -8.72 -2.31 10.55
CA ARG A 24 -9.20 -1.00 10.05
C ARG A 24 -8.05 -0.04 9.77
N GLY A 25 -7.03 -0.02 10.63
CA GLY A 25 -5.79 0.73 10.41
C GLY A 25 -5.08 0.28 9.14
N GLN A 26 -4.89 -1.03 8.98
CA GLN A 26 -4.25 -1.63 7.82
C GLN A 26 -5.00 -1.30 6.52
N TYR A 27 -6.33 -1.45 6.51
CA TYR A 27 -7.15 -1.11 5.34
C TYR A 27 -7.04 0.37 4.96
N ASN A 28 -7.10 1.28 5.95
CA ASN A 28 -6.94 2.71 5.69
C ASN A 28 -5.55 3.06 5.16
N MET A 29 -4.50 2.47 5.75
CA MET A 29 -3.14 2.61 5.26
C MET A 29 -3.01 2.13 3.82
N ALA A 30 -3.51 0.93 3.50
CA ALA A 30 -3.46 0.35 2.17
C ALA A 30 -4.22 1.20 1.15
N LYS A 31 -5.39 1.74 1.51
CA LYS A 31 -6.14 2.69 0.64
C LYS A 31 -5.33 3.96 0.36
N ARG A 32 -4.66 4.51 1.38
CA ARG A 32 -3.82 5.69 1.20
C ARG A 32 -2.57 5.39 0.36
N MET A 33 -1.94 4.24 0.59
CA MET A 33 -0.86 3.72 -0.22
C MET A 33 -1.26 3.63 -1.69
N LEU A 34 -2.39 2.99 -1.99
CA LEU A 34 -2.91 2.87 -3.35
C LEU A 34 -3.11 4.24 -4.01
N GLN A 35 -3.75 5.17 -3.29
CA GLN A 35 -3.98 6.52 -3.78
C GLN A 35 -2.66 7.24 -4.12
N THR A 36 -1.74 7.31 -3.16
CA THR A 36 -0.47 8.03 -3.33
C THR A 36 0.41 7.40 -4.40
N MET A 37 0.47 6.08 -4.50
CA MET A 37 1.18 5.38 -5.58
C MET A 37 0.56 5.67 -6.94
N ASN A 38 -0.77 5.53 -7.07
CA ASN A 38 -1.46 5.83 -8.33
C ASN A 38 -1.27 7.29 -8.73
N GLU A 39 -1.25 8.25 -7.80
CA GLU A 39 -1.09 9.67 -8.15
C GLU A 39 0.36 10.02 -8.55
N ASN A 40 1.37 9.32 -8.03
CA ASN A 40 2.76 9.80 -8.09
C ASN A 40 3.77 8.86 -8.75
N THR A 41 3.64 7.54 -8.59
CA THR A 41 4.73 6.60 -8.95
C THR A 41 4.32 5.50 -9.92
N VAL A 42 3.05 5.11 -9.94
CA VAL A 42 2.54 4.13 -10.92
C VAL A 42 2.59 4.75 -12.32
N PRO A 43 3.16 4.06 -13.32
CA PRO A 43 3.21 4.53 -14.69
C PRO A 43 1.84 4.92 -15.25
N GLU A 44 1.80 6.04 -15.94
CA GLU A 44 0.62 6.57 -16.63
C GLU A 44 0.93 6.82 -18.09
N ASP A 45 0.08 6.26 -18.93
CA ASP A 45 0.01 6.55 -20.36
C ASP A 45 -1.43 6.94 -20.70
N THR A 46 -2.38 6.01 -20.47
CA THR A 46 -3.82 6.20 -20.69
C THR A 46 -4.67 6.03 -19.43
N MET A 47 -4.08 6.21 -18.24
CA MET A 47 -4.70 5.96 -16.92
C MET A 47 -5.10 4.50 -16.60
N HIS A 48 -5.26 3.63 -17.60
CA HIS A 48 -5.80 2.27 -17.43
C HIS A 48 -5.08 1.43 -16.36
N LEU A 49 -3.75 1.54 -16.23
CA LEU A 49 -3.03 0.84 -15.16
C LEU A 49 -3.51 1.32 -13.77
N ARG A 50 -3.52 2.63 -13.55
CA ARG A 50 -3.89 3.24 -12.27
C ARG A 50 -5.34 2.93 -11.90
N GLU A 51 -6.24 2.92 -12.87
CA GLU A 51 -7.67 2.61 -12.69
C GLU A 51 -7.94 1.17 -12.25
N THR A 52 -7.06 0.23 -12.60
CA THR A 52 -7.18 -1.19 -12.19
C THR A 52 -6.66 -1.47 -10.78
N GLY A 53 -6.04 -0.48 -10.13
CA GLY A 53 -5.48 -0.65 -8.80
C GLY A 53 -6.58 -0.74 -7.74
N TYR A 54 -6.54 -1.77 -6.88
CA TYR A 54 -7.45 -1.90 -5.75
C TYR A 54 -6.79 -2.52 -4.51
N VAL A 55 -7.43 -2.35 -3.36
CA VAL A 55 -7.02 -2.93 -2.07
C VAL A 55 -7.81 -4.21 -1.83
N SER A 56 -7.14 -5.28 -1.37
CA SER A 56 -7.84 -6.50 -0.92
C SER A 56 -8.78 -6.22 0.26
N SER A 57 -9.73 -7.12 0.53
CA SER A 57 -10.77 -6.92 1.56
C SER A 57 -10.22 -6.59 2.95
N SER A 58 -9.06 -7.13 3.32
CA SER A 58 -8.39 -6.90 4.62
C SER A 58 -7.26 -5.86 4.57
N GLY A 59 -6.97 -5.25 3.41
CA GLY A 59 -5.83 -4.33 3.28
C GLY A 59 -4.46 -5.00 3.28
N GLU A 60 -4.40 -6.31 3.12
CA GLU A 60 -3.15 -7.08 3.06
C GLU A 60 -2.41 -6.94 1.74
N GLN A 61 -3.12 -6.63 0.67
CA GLN A 61 -2.55 -6.59 -0.68
C GLN A 61 -3.07 -5.38 -1.45
N LEU A 62 -2.18 -4.83 -2.26
CA LEU A 62 -2.51 -3.91 -3.33
C LEU A 62 -2.37 -4.65 -4.65
N ILE A 63 -3.42 -4.59 -5.46
CA ILE A 63 -3.56 -5.45 -6.63
C ILE A 63 -3.75 -4.57 -7.87
N TRP A 64 -3.00 -4.90 -8.92
CA TRP A 64 -3.18 -4.42 -10.29
C TRP A 64 -3.30 -5.65 -11.19
N ASP A 65 -4.52 -5.98 -11.63
CA ASP A 65 -4.88 -7.28 -12.21
C ASP A 65 -4.86 -7.31 -13.74
N VAL A 66 -4.09 -6.43 -14.37
CA VAL A 66 -3.90 -6.39 -15.83
C VAL A 66 -2.64 -7.11 -16.27
N VAL A 67 -2.68 -7.74 -17.45
CA VAL A 67 -1.58 -8.58 -17.99
C VAL A 67 -0.23 -7.87 -18.07
N TYR A 68 -0.25 -6.54 -18.24
CA TYR A 68 0.96 -5.72 -18.33
C TYR A 68 1.39 -5.11 -16.98
N ALA A 69 0.63 -5.25 -15.89
CA ALA A 69 1.00 -4.70 -14.58
C ALA A 69 2.31 -5.30 -14.08
N GLY A 70 2.46 -6.62 -14.15
CA GLY A 70 3.70 -7.32 -13.79
C GLY A 70 4.91 -6.81 -14.61
N PRO A 71 4.86 -6.87 -15.95
CA PRO A 71 5.91 -6.30 -16.79
C PRO A 71 6.25 -4.83 -16.46
N GLN A 72 5.24 -3.99 -16.22
CA GLN A 72 5.47 -2.58 -15.85
C GLN A 72 6.15 -2.45 -14.49
N TYR A 73 5.72 -3.22 -13.50
CA TYR A 73 6.31 -3.24 -12.16
C TYR A 73 7.78 -3.68 -12.18
N TYR A 74 8.14 -4.63 -13.04
CA TYR A 74 9.53 -5.09 -13.19
C TYR A 74 10.34 -4.30 -14.22
N GLY A 75 9.73 -3.34 -14.92
CA GLY A 75 10.42 -2.48 -15.88
C GLY A 75 10.81 -3.19 -17.18
N GLY A 76 10.07 -4.23 -17.57
CA GLY A 76 10.34 -4.96 -18.80
C GLY A 76 9.60 -6.29 -18.89
N ARG A 77 9.87 -7.03 -19.96
CA ARG A 77 9.27 -8.35 -20.20
C ARG A 77 10.27 -9.32 -20.81
N ILE A 78 9.99 -10.61 -20.70
CA ILE A 78 10.72 -11.65 -21.42
C ILE A 78 10.17 -11.75 -22.85
N ASN A 79 11.06 -11.83 -23.82
CA ASN A 79 10.71 -12.18 -25.19
C ASN A 79 10.36 -13.67 -25.27
N GLU A 80 9.12 -13.99 -25.64
CA GLU A 80 8.62 -15.37 -25.63
C GLU A 80 9.37 -16.32 -26.59
N LYS A 81 9.97 -15.79 -27.67
CA LYS A 81 10.67 -16.59 -28.69
C LYS A 81 12.14 -16.83 -28.36
N THR A 82 12.78 -15.84 -27.74
CA THR A 82 14.24 -15.83 -27.53
C THR A 82 14.64 -15.99 -26.06
N GLY A 83 13.71 -15.83 -25.12
CA GLY A 83 13.98 -15.81 -23.69
C GLY A 83 14.73 -14.56 -23.20
N ALA A 84 15.04 -13.62 -24.08
CA ALA A 84 15.78 -12.41 -23.73
C ALA A 84 14.92 -11.42 -22.94
N TRP A 85 15.51 -10.77 -21.94
CA TRP A 85 14.90 -9.64 -21.24
C TRP A 85 14.84 -8.41 -22.15
N ILE A 86 13.65 -7.80 -22.25
CA ILE A 86 13.41 -6.55 -22.96
C ILE A 86 13.06 -5.49 -21.91
N PRO A 87 13.97 -4.55 -21.59
CA PRO A 87 13.66 -3.47 -20.68
C PRO A 87 12.68 -2.49 -21.32
N PHE A 88 11.77 -1.96 -20.52
CA PHE A 88 10.99 -0.78 -20.89
C PHE A 88 11.87 0.44 -20.71
N VAL A 89 11.99 1.23 -21.77
CA VAL A 89 12.78 2.46 -21.78
C VAL A 89 11.82 3.63 -21.96
N ASN A 90 12.16 4.76 -21.33
CA ASN A 90 11.44 6.04 -21.45
C ASN A 90 10.00 6.02 -20.92
N TYR A 91 9.85 6.01 -19.60
CA TYR A 91 8.59 6.39 -18.97
C TYR A 91 8.28 7.85 -19.28
N THR A 92 7.10 8.11 -19.85
CA THR A 92 6.69 9.43 -20.33
C THR A 92 6.20 10.34 -19.21
N THR A 93 5.70 9.76 -18.11
CA THR A 93 5.23 10.49 -16.93
C THR A 93 6.37 10.63 -15.91
N PRO A 94 6.86 11.85 -15.62
CA PRO A 94 7.96 12.06 -14.68
C PRO A 94 7.65 11.51 -13.28
N GLY A 95 8.66 10.95 -12.61
CA GLY A 95 8.50 10.38 -11.27
C GLY A 95 7.84 9.00 -11.23
N THR A 96 7.42 8.46 -12.39
CA THR A 96 6.83 7.12 -12.49
C THR A 96 7.82 6.10 -13.07
N GLY A 97 7.62 4.83 -12.73
CA GLY A 97 8.52 3.79 -13.20
C GLY A 97 8.22 2.41 -12.61
N PRO A 98 9.16 1.45 -12.79
CA PRO A 98 9.08 0.15 -12.13
C PRO A 98 9.24 0.30 -10.61
N LYS A 99 8.86 -0.74 -9.86
CA LYS A 99 9.01 -0.76 -8.38
C LYS A 99 8.39 0.47 -7.71
N TRP A 100 7.20 0.85 -8.18
CA TRP A 100 6.52 2.08 -7.76
C TRP A 100 6.19 2.12 -6.26
N ASP A 101 6.13 0.97 -5.59
CA ASP A 101 5.98 0.85 -4.14
C ASP A 101 7.27 1.22 -3.40
N GLU A 102 8.42 0.76 -3.89
CA GLU A 102 9.74 1.11 -3.35
C GLU A 102 10.05 2.59 -3.55
N GLU A 103 9.66 3.17 -4.69
CA GLU A 103 9.79 4.60 -4.98
C GLU A 103 8.83 5.46 -4.14
N ALA A 104 7.59 5.00 -3.92
CA ALA A 104 6.60 5.74 -3.13
C ALA A 104 6.91 5.71 -1.63
N LYS A 105 7.46 4.61 -1.11
CA LYS A 105 7.71 4.41 0.32
C LYS A 105 8.51 5.54 0.98
N PRO A 106 9.70 5.95 0.50
CA PRO A 106 10.45 7.04 1.14
C PRO A 106 9.72 8.38 1.07
N LEU A 107 8.82 8.58 0.10
CA LEU A 107 8.07 9.82 -0.07
C LEU A 107 6.86 9.93 0.86
N PHE A 108 6.18 8.80 1.12
CA PHE A 108 4.85 8.82 1.73
C PHE A 108 4.70 7.97 3.00
N ILE A 109 5.76 7.29 3.49
CA ILE A 109 5.65 6.40 4.66
C ILE A 109 5.05 7.09 5.89
N SER A 110 5.39 8.36 6.15
CA SER A 110 4.83 9.12 7.28
C SER A 110 3.32 9.32 7.16
N ASP A 111 2.82 9.58 5.95
CA ASP A 111 1.40 9.75 5.64
C ASP A 111 0.64 8.42 5.74
N TRP A 112 1.26 7.33 5.28
CA TRP A 112 0.69 5.98 5.40
C TRP A 112 0.57 5.54 6.87
N LEU A 113 1.60 5.79 7.68
CA LEU A 113 1.57 5.53 9.12
C LEU A 113 0.52 6.38 9.85
N GLN A 114 0.29 7.61 9.40
CA GLN A 114 -0.76 8.45 9.95
C GLN A 114 -2.15 7.90 9.62
N SER A 115 -2.37 7.51 8.37
CA SER A 115 -3.63 6.86 7.93
C SER A 115 -3.91 5.56 8.69
N PHE A 116 -2.85 4.79 9.01
CA PHE A 116 -2.96 3.61 9.88
C PHE A 116 -3.50 3.98 11.26
N LYS A 117 -2.88 4.97 11.93
CA LYS A 117 -3.28 5.40 13.29
C LYS A 117 -4.72 5.88 13.32
N GLU A 118 -5.14 6.65 12.31
CA GLU A 118 -6.51 7.13 12.18
C GLU A 118 -7.52 5.98 12.04
N GLY A 119 -7.21 4.98 11.20
CA GLY A 119 -8.06 3.79 11.07
C GLY A 119 -8.11 2.94 12.33
N ALA A 120 -6.96 2.79 13.01
CA ALA A 120 -6.82 2.02 14.24
C ALA A 120 -7.26 2.76 15.51
N LYS A 121 -7.70 4.02 15.41
CA LYS A 121 -8.09 4.87 16.55
C LYS A 121 -6.99 4.98 17.62
N LEU A 122 -5.74 5.10 17.18
CA LEU A 122 -4.57 5.20 18.06
C LEU A 122 -4.32 6.63 18.54
#